data_AF-A0A8T6ZSZ0-F1
#
_entry.id   AF-A0A8T6ZSZ0-F1
#
_cell.length_a   1.000
_cell.length_b   1.000
_cell.length_c   1.000
_cell.angle_alpha   90.00
_cell.angle_beta   90.00
_cell.angle_gamma   90.00
#
_symmetry.space_group_name_H-M   'P 1'
#
loop_
_entity.id
_entity.type
_entity.pdbx_description
1 polymer ?
#
loop_
_entity_poly.entity_id
_entity_poly.type
_entity_poly.pdbx_seq_one_letter_code
_entity_poly.pdbx_strand_id
1 'polypeptide(L)'
;MQDLIANLRELLEPSAVLTGEQLGGNYSVDYTAENPHAPLALLRPKTTEEVAEIMRACHAAAQPVVIQGGLTGLTGGATPRPGEIALSLERMSGITEIDADGTLGTITRCALQLYPQLASRATALCALETFDDAVALLGASRRHMTNSL
;
A
#
# COMPACT_ATOMS: atom_id res chain seq x y z
N MET A 1 5.93 21.46 -14.14
CA MET A 1 5.75 19.99 -14.01
C MET A 1 7.09 19.26 -14.15
N GLN A 2 7.74 19.31 -15.32
CA GLN A 2 9.09 18.74 -15.50
C GLN A 2 10.11 19.35 -14.54
N ASP A 3 10.00 20.66 -14.26
CA ASP A 3 10.87 21.35 -13.30
C ASP A 3 10.68 20.87 -11.86
N LEU A 4 9.46 20.49 -11.47
CA LEU A 4 9.18 19.96 -10.13
C LEU A 4 9.80 18.56 -9.96
N ILE A 5 9.61 17.68 -10.94
CA ILE A 5 10.18 16.33 -10.90
C ILE A 5 11.72 16.38 -10.95
N ALA A 6 12.29 17.32 -11.73
CA ALA A 6 13.73 17.55 -11.75
C ALA A 6 14.25 17.99 -10.37
N ASN A 7 13.61 18.99 -9.75
CA ASN A 7 13.96 19.45 -8.40
C ASN A 7 13.85 18.30 -7.35
N LEU A 8 12.76 17.55 -7.37
CA LEU A 8 12.59 16.41 -6.46
C LEU A 8 13.63 15.30 -6.67
N ARG A 9 14.18 15.14 -7.88
CA ARG A 9 15.30 14.21 -8.16
C ARG A 9 16.65 14.71 -7.64
N GLU A 10 16.81 16.01 -7.43
CA GLU A 10 17.99 16.57 -6.77
C GLU A 10 17.90 16.43 -5.25
N LEU A 11 16.68 16.52 -4.71
CA LEU A 11 16.42 16.44 -3.27
C LEU A 11 16.36 15.00 -2.75
N LEU A 12 15.86 14.06 -3.55
CA LEU A 12 15.66 12.67 -3.18
C LEU A 12 16.62 11.75 -3.91
N GLU A 13 16.95 10.62 -3.30
CA GLU A 13 17.71 9.59 -3.98
C GLU A 13 16.98 9.05 -5.24
N PRO A 14 17.70 8.60 -6.29
CA PRO A 14 17.09 8.25 -7.57
C PRO A 14 15.98 7.19 -7.48
N SER A 15 16.11 6.24 -6.55
CA SER A 15 15.11 5.18 -6.37
C SER A 15 13.82 5.67 -5.70
N ALA A 16 13.81 6.87 -5.11
CA ALA A 16 12.63 7.47 -4.50
C ALA A 16 11.69 8.14 -5.51
N VAL A 17 12.12 8.40 -6.75
CA VAL A 17 11.31 9.11 -7.76
C VAL A 17 11.14 8.25 -9.01
N LEU A 18 9.96 7.64 -9.19
CA LEU A 18 9.64 6.83 -10.36
C LEU A 18 8.72 7.57 -11.32
N THR A 19 8.96 7.43 -12.61
CA THR A 19 8.15 8.03 -13.69
C THR A 19 8.00 7.07 -14.87
N GLY A 20 6.93 7.20 -15.65
CA GLY A 20 6.76 6.44 -16.90
C GLY A 20 6.78 4.93 -16.66
N GLU A 21 7.58 4.21 -17.45
CA GLU A 21 7.68 2.74 -17.37
C GLU A 21 8.23 2.21 -16.03
N GLN A 22 8.79 3.07 -15.19
CA GLN A 22 9.23 2.71 -13.84
C GLN A 22 8.05 2.53 -12.86
N LEU A 23 6.87 3.03 -13.21
CA LEU A 23 5.66 2.91 -12.40
C LEU A 23 5.09 1.50 -12.55
N GLY A 24 5.18 0.71 -11.48
CA GLY A 24 4.49 -0.58 -11.40
C GLY A 24 2.97 -0.42 -11.38
N GLY A 25 2.23 -1.44 -11.83
CA GLY A 25 0.76 -1.41 -11.89
C GLY A 25 0.06 -1.22 -10.53
N ASN A 26 0.75 -1.56 -9.44
CA ASN A 26 0.19 -1.56 -8.08
C ASN A 26 -0.13 -0.17 -7.52
N TYR A 27 0.35 0.92 -8.14
CA TYR A 27 0.11 2.28 -7.64
C TYR A 27 -1.06 2.99 -8.33
N SER A 28 -1.74 2.29 -9.24
CA SER A 28 -2.81 2.88 -10.06
C SER A 28 -4.19 2.82 -9.39
N VAL A 29 -4.37 2.00 -8.36
CA VAL A 29 -5.67 1.78 -7.72
C VAL A 29 -5.49 1.18 -6.33
N ASP A 30 -6.40 1.51 -5.41
CA ASP A 30 -6.51 0.83 -4.13
C ASP A 30 -7.37 -0.45 -4.22
N TYR A 31 -7.68 -1.07 -3.07
CA TYR A 31 -8.41 -2.33 -3.01
C TYR A 31 -9.80 -2.30 -3.62
N THR A 32 -10.39 -1.11 -3.82
CA THR A 32 -11.66 -1.01 -4.55
C THR A 32 -11.56 -1.53 -5.98
N ALA A 33 -10.37 -1.48 -6.59
CA ALA A 33 -10.14 -1.76 -8.00
C ALA A 33 -10.99 -0.90 -8.96
N GLU A 34 -11.53 0.23 -8.48
CA GLU A 34 -12.37 1.13 -9.27
C GLU A 34 -11.54 2.26 -9.88
N ASN A 35 -11.85 2.61 -11.15
CA ASN A 35 -11.27 3.74 -11.88
C ASN A 35 -9.74 3.85 -11.80
N PRO A 36 -8.99 2.77 -12.16
CA PRO A 36 -7.54 2.78 -12.07
C PRO A 36 -6.93 3.90 -12.91
N HIS A 37 -6.01 4.65 -12.31
CA HIS A 37 -5.31 5.74 -12.96
C HIS A 37 -3.84 5.78 -12.54
N ALA A 38 -2.94 5.79 -13.52
CA ALA A 38 -1.52 5.92 -13.23
C ALA A 38 -1.21 7.35 -12.76
N PRO A 39 -0.46 7.53 -11.66
CA PRO A 39 -0.01 8.85 -11.23
C PRO A 39 1.05 9.40 -12.21
N LEU A 40 1.25 10.71 -12.23
CA LEU A 40 2.30 11.35 -13.05
C LEU A 40 3.71 10.93 -12.63
N ALA A 41 3.90 10.76 -11.33
CA ALA A 41 5.13 10.28 -10.71
C ALA A 41 4.79 9.58 -9.39
N LEU A 42 5.68 8.70 -8.94
CA LEU A 42 5.62 8.08 -7.62
C LEU A 42 6.82 8.55 -6.82
N LEU A 43 6.54 9.10 -5.64
CA LEU A 43 7.52 9.55 -4.67
C LEU A 43 7.53 8.58 -3.48
N ARG A 44 8.71 8.16 -3.05
CA ARG A 44 8.89 7.15 -1.99
C ARG A 44 9.92 7.61 -0.95
N PRO A 45 9.55 8.53 -0.06
CA PRO A 45 10.44 9.03 0.97
C PRO A 45 10.78 7.95 2.00
N LYS A 46 11.92 8.11 2.66
CA LYS A 46 12.39 7.31 3.79
C LYS A 46 12.21 8.02 5.13
N THR A 47 12.14 9.35 5.14
CA THR A 47 12.06 10.13 6.38
C THR A 47 10.95 11.16 6.36
N THR A 48 10.60 11.66 7.56
CA THR A 48 9.64 12.74 7.76
C THR A 48 10.10 14.06 7.13
N GLU A 49 11.40 14.30 7.09
CA GLU A 49 12.00 15.49 6.48
C GLU A 49 11.82 15.47 4.97
N GLU A 50 12.07 14.32 4.33
CA GLU A 50 11.81 14.14 2.90
C GLU A 50 10.31 14.34 2.57
N VAL A 51 9.39 13.80 3.38
CA VAL A 51 7.95 14.05 3.23
C VAL A 51 7.67 15.56 3.30
N ALA A 52 8.25 16.25 4.28
CA ALA A 52 8.02 17.67 4.46
C ALA A 52 8.55 18.50 3.28
N GLU A 53 9.73 18.17 2.73
CA GLU A 53 10.27 18.83 1.54
C GLU A 53 9.45 18.55 0.28
N ILE A 54 9.01 17.31 0.08
CA ILE A 54 8.12 16.94 -1.02
C ILE A 54 6.83 17.77 -0.95
N MET A 55 6.19 17.80 0.21
CA MET A 55 4.92 18.54 0.37
C MET A 55 5.11 20.04 0.20
N ARG A 56 6.23 20.61 0.64
CA ARG A 56 6.59 22.01 0.37
C ARG A 56 6.72 22.29 -1.12
N ALA A 57 7.48 21.46 -1.85
CA ALA A 57 7.70 21.62 -3.28
C ALA A 57 6.41 21.45 -4.09
N CYS A 58 5.61 20.42 -3.77
CA CYS A 58 4.32 20.19 -4.41
C CYS A 58 3.34 21.33 -4.12
N HIS A 59 3.28 21.84 -2.89
CA HIS A 59 2.44 22.98 -2.53
C HIS A 59 2.83 24.24 -3.30
N ALA A 60 4.12 24.57 -3.37
CA ALA A 60 4.62 25.73 -4.11
C ALA A 60 4.30 25.66 -5.61
N ALA A 61 4.23 24.45 -6.17
CA ALA A 61 3.87 24.20 -7.56
C ALA A 61 2.36 24.01 -7.80
N ALA A 62 1.52 24.13 -6.77
CA ALA A 62 0.10 23.77 -6.81
C ALA A 62 -0.16 22.35 -7.38
N GLN A 63 0.77 21.44 -7.13
CA GLN A 63 0.74 20.07 -7.63
C GLN A 63 -0.09 19.19 -6.68
N PRO A 64 -1.21 18.61 -7.13
CA PRO A 64 -1.99 17.71 -6.31
C PRO A 64 -1.26 16.37 -6.06
N VAL A 65 -1.47 15.83 -4.86
CA VAL A 65 -0.79 14.62 -4.36
C VAL A 65 -1.82 13.67 -3.77
N VAL A 66 -1.74 12.40 -4.15
CA VAL A 66 -2.47 11.29 -3.50
C VAL A 66 -1.53 10.54 -2.56
N ILE A 67 -1.98 10.29 -1.34
CA ILE A 67 -1.19 9.58 -0.33
C ILE A 67 -1.50 8.09 -0.42
N GLN A 68 -0.44 7.27 -0.47
CA GLN A 68 -0.56 5.81 -0.56
C GLN A 68 0.15 5.14 0.63
N GLY A 69 -0.66 4.45 1.44
CA GLY A 69 -0.21 3.56 2.51
C GLY A 69 -0.22 2.10 2.06
N GLY A 70 -0.99 1.26 2.75
CA GLY A 70 -1.15 -0.16 2.40
C GLY A 70 -2.08 -0.45 1.23
N LEU A 71 -2.72 0.57 0.63
CA LEU A 71 -3.68 0.44 -0.48
C LEU A 71 -4.90 -0.46 -0.21
N THR A 72 -5.18 -0.80 1.05
CA THR A 72 -6.32 -1.65 1.45
C THR A 72 -7.62 -0.86 1.68
N GLY A 73 -7.66 0.41 1.30
CA GLY A 73 -8.85 1.26 1.45
C GLY A 73 -10.01 0.78 0.58
N LEU A 74 -11.25 0.95 1.07
CA LEU A 74 -12.47 0.53 0.37
C LEU A 74 -13.29 1.71 -0.18
N THR A 75 -12.69 2.90 -0.24
CA THR A 75 -13.37 4.13 -0.63
C THR A 75 -12.71 4.84 -1.82
N GLY A 76 -11.70 4.23 -2.44
CA GLY A 76 -10.94 4.85 -3.54
C GLY A 76 -10.01 5.98 -3.09
N GLY A 77 -9.79 6.14 -1.78
CA GLY A 77 -9.08 7.29 -1.21
C GLY A 77 -7.59 7.34 -1.55
N ALA A 78 -7.01 6.21 -1.95
CA ALA A 78 -5.61 6.11 -2.37
C ALA A 78 -5.46 5.86 -3.88
N THR A 79 -6.57 5.88 -4.64
CA THR A 79 -6.57 5.79 -6.10
C THR A 79 -6.22 7.16 -6.70
N PRO A 80 -5.16 7.28 -7.52
CA PRO A 80 -4.79 8.56 -8.13
C PRO A 80 -5.87 9.11 -9.05
N ARG A 81 -5.91 10.43 -9.18
CA ARG A 81 -6.71 11.15 -10.17
C ARG A 81 -5.84 11.74 -11.28
N PRO A 82 -6.43 12.15 -12.42
CA PRO A 82 -5.70 12.81 -13.49
C PRO A 82 -4.86 13.99 -13.02
N GLY A 83 -3.55 13.89 -13.26
CA GLY A 83 -2.59 14.92 -12.93
C GLY A 83 -2.01 14.86 -11.52
N GLU A 84 -2.35 13.86 -10.70
CA GLU A 84 -1.79 13.69 -9.35
C GLU A 84 -0.43 12.99 -9.34
N ILE A 85 0.38 13.34 -8.34
CA ILE A 85 1.57 12.59 -7.95
C ILE A 85 1.20 11.65 -6.80
N ALA A 86 1.65 10.40 -6.85
CA ALA A 86 1.49 9.48 -5.73
C ALA A 86 2.65 9.62 -4.74
N LEU A 87 2.35 9.73 -3.45
CA LEU A 87 3.31 9.68 -2.35
C LEU A 87 3.14 8.37 -1.58
N SER A 88 3.99 7.38 -1.86
CA SER A 88 3.98 6.09 -1.17
C SER A 88 4.88 6.13 0.06
N LEU A 89 4.32 5.81 1.21
CA LEU A 89 5.05 5.74 2.48
C LEU A 89 5.71 4.37 2.72
N GLU A 90 5.72 3.47 1.72
CA GLU A 90 6.16 2.08 1.87
C GLU A 90 7.59 1.91 2.41
N ARG A 91 8.45 2.89 2.10
CA ARG A 91 9.87 2.91 2.49
C ARG A 91 10.13 3.55 3.85
N MET A 92 9.14 4.26 4.39
CA MET A 92 9.17 4.68 5.78
C MET A 92 8.87 3.45 6.63
N SER A 93 9.81 3.01 7.45
CA SER A 93 9.62 1.90 8.37
C SER A 93 10.55 2.07 9.55
N GLY A 94 10.07 1.69 10.73
CA GLY A 94 10.85 1.74 11.95
C GLY A 94 10.05 2.22 13.15
N ILE A 95 10.46 1.71 14.31
CA ILE A 95 10.07 2.23 15.61
C ILE A 95 11.13 3.25 15.98
N THR A 96 10.73 4.50 16.20
CA THR A 96 11.68 5.58 16.50
C THR A 96 11.92 5.68 18.01
N GLU A 97 10.89 5.47 18.82
CA GLU A 97 10.99 5.49 20.28
C GLU A 97 9.97 4.51 20.90
N ILE A 98 10.34 3.93 22.04
CA ILE A 98 9.45 3.18 22.94
C ILE A 98 9.68 3.74 24.34
N ASP A 99 8.61 4.00 25.09
CA ASP A 99 8.70 4.41 26.49
C ASP A 99 9.31 3.30 27.36
N ALA A 100 9.84 3.68 28.52
CA ALA A 100 10.54 2.73 29.39
C ALA A 100 9.63 1.59 29.90
N ASP A 101 8.33 1.87 30.05
CA ASP A 101 7.34 0.92 30.55
C ASP A 101 6.70 0.07 29.42
N GLY A 102 7.00 0.37 28.15
CA GLY A 102 6.53 -0.38 26.97
C GLY A 102 5.07 -0.15 26.56
N THR A 103 4.43 0.91 27.09
CA THR A 103 3.03 1.27 26.81
C THR A 103 2.85 2.23 25.63
N LEU A 104 3.89 2.96 25.23
CA LEU A 104 3.85 3.97 24.18
C LEU A 104 5.03 3.79 23.24
N GLY A 105 4.73 3.77 21.93
CA GLY A 105 5.76 3.79 20.89
C GLY A 105 5.45 4.84 19.84
N THR A 106 6.48 5.57 19.42
CA THR A 106 6.44 6.45 18.26
C THR A 106 6.96 5.68 17.05
N ILE A 107 6.19 5.67 15.97
CA ILE A 107 6.52 4.97 14.73
C ILE A 107 6.26 5.86 13.52
N THR A 108 7.03 5.69 12.46
CA THR A 108 6.80 6.41 11.18
C THR A 108 5.81 5.70 10.28
N ARG A 109 5.82 4.36 10.29
CA ARG A 109 4.81 3.48 9.67
C ARG A 109 4.89 2.08 10.28
N CYS A 110 3.74 1.44 10.47
CA CYS A 110 3.65 0.01 10.73
C CYS A 110 2.80 -0.66 9.64
N ALA A 111 3.27 -1.78 9.11
CA ALA A 111 2.42 -2.69 8.34
C ALA A 111 1.73 -3.62 9.35
N LEU A 112 0.44 -3.36 9.62
CA LEU A 112 -0.34 -4.21 10.52
C LEU A 112 -0.87 -5.41 9.76
N GLN A 113 -0.52 -6.60 10.22
CA GLN A 113 -1.12 -7.83 9.73
C GLN A 113 -2.50 -7.99 10.37
N LEU A 114 -3.58 -7.70 9.62
CA LEU A 114 -4.95 -7.73 10.14
C LEU A 114 -5.49 -9.16 10.37
N TYR A 115 -4.78 -10.16 9.85
CA TYR A 115 -5.09 -11.58 10.02
C TYR A 115 -3.84 -12.32 10.49
N PRO A 116 -3.92 -13.29 11.40
CA PRO A 116 -2.77 -14.09 11.80
C PRO A 116 -2.16 -14.80 10.57
N GLN A 117 -0.85 -15.07 10.60
CA GLN A 117 -0.30 -15.96 9.57
C GLN A 117 -1.02 -17.30 9.68
N LEU A 118 -1.56 -17.78 8.56
CA LEU A 118 -2.14 -19.11 8.45
C LEU A 118 -1.16 -20.12 9.04
N ALA A 119 -1.51 -20.74 10.17
CA ALA A 119 -0.64 -21.71 10.85
C ALA A 119 -0.22 -22.86 9.92
N SER A 120 -1.06 -23.15 8.92
CA SER A 120 -0.74 -24.06 7.81
C SER A 120 -1.62 -23.75 6.60
N ARG A 121 -1.06 -23.86 5.40
CA ARG A 121 -1.81 -23.88 4.13
C ARG A 121 -1.64 -25.25 3.47
N ALA A 122 -2.74 -25.90 3.14
CA ALA A 122 -2.75 -27.16 2.40
C ALA A 122 -3.62 -27.03 1.15
N THR A 123 -3.18 -27.66 0.05
CA THR A 123 -3.98 -27.81 -1.17
C THR A 123 -4.37 -29.27 -1.28
N ALA A 124 -5.65 -29.55 -1.44
CA ALA A 124 -6.18 -30.89 -1.69
C ALA A 124 -6.93 -30.91 -3.02
N LEU A 125 -6.76 -31.98 -3.79
CA LEU A 125 -7.60 -32.28 -4.94
C LEU A 125 -8.68 -33.26 -4.49
N CYS A 126 -9.93 -32.83 -4.53
CA CYS A 126 -11.07 -33.66 -4.13
C CYS A 126 -11.87 -34.04 -5.37
N ALA A 127 -11.86 -35.32 -5.73
CA ALA A 127 -12.80 -35.86 -6.70
C ALA A 127 -14.13 -36.10 -5.99
N LEU A 128 -15.22 -35.58 -6.55
CA LEU A 128 -16.55 -35.63 -5.99
C LEU A 128 -17.51 -36.17 -7.05
N GLU A 129 -18.47 -36.98 -6.66
CA GLU A 129 -19.39 -37.63 -7.58
C GLU A 129 -20.55 -36.70 -7.97
N THR A 130 -20.97 -35.83 -7.04
CA THR A 130 -22.10 -34.93 -7.24
C THR A 130 -21.80 -33.49 -6.80
N PHE A 131 -22.65 -32.56 -7.23
CA PHE A 131 -22.57 -31.16 -6.81
C PHE A 131 -22.90 -30.98 -5.32
N ASP A 132 -23.83 -31.77 -4.78
CA ASP A 132 -24.20 -31.69 -3.36
C ASP A 132 -23.03 -32.08 -2.46
N ASP A 133 -22.19 -33.03 -2.89
CA ASP A 133 -20.95 -33.41 -2.19
C ASP A 133 -19.95 -32.24 -2.13
N ALA A 134 -19.90 -31.41 -3.17
CA ALA A 134 -19.05 -30.23 -3.20
C ALA A 134 -19.53 -29.16 -2.22
N VAL A 135 -20.85 -28.94 -2.14
CA VAL A 135 -21.44 -28.01 -1.17
C VAL A 135 -21.25 -28.54 0.25
N ALA A 136 -21.43 -29.84 0.48
CA ALA A 136 -21.21 -30.47 1.77
C ALA A 136 -19.75 -30.38 2.22
N LEU A 137 -18.80 -30.67 1.32
CA LEU A 137 -17.35 -30.54 1.57
C LEU A 137 -16.99 -29.08 1.88
N LEU A 138 -17.47 -28.11 1.10
CA LEU A 138 -17.21 -26.70 1.34
C LEU A 138 -17.75 -26.26 2.71
N GLY A 139 -18.97 -26.69 3.05
CA GLY A 139 -19.58 -26.43 4.35
C GLY A 139 -18.78 -27.05 5.51
N ALA A 140 -18.30 -28.28 5.35
CA ALA A 140 -17.46 -28.95 6.33
C ALA A 140 -16.11 -28.24 6.51
N SER A 141 -15.43 -27.89 5.41
CA SER A 141 -14.18 -27.15 5.43
C SER A 141 -14.33 -25.79 6.12
N ARG A 142 -15.38 -25.03 5.80
CA ARG A 142 -15.65 -23.73 6.45
C ARG A 142 -15.91 -23.84 7.94
N ARG A 143 -16.46 -24.95 8.44
CA ARG A 143 -16.70 -25.18 9.89
C ARG A 143 -15.45 -25.64 10.65
N HIS A 144 -14.56 -26.38 10.00
CA HIS A 144 -13.37 -26.95 10.65
C HIS A 144 -12.11 -26.10 10.46
N MET A 145 -12.09 -25.21 9.47
CA MET A 145 -10.96 -24.33 9.16
C MET A 145 -11.21 -22.86 9.56
N THR A 146 -12.27 -22.57 10.34
CA THR A 146 -12.71 -21.20 10.66
C THR A 146 -11.81 -20.44 11.65
N ASN A 147 -10.73 -21.04 12.15
CA ASN A 147 -9.68 -20.31 12.89
C ASN A 147 -8.57 -19.74 11.98
N SER A 148 -8.79 -19.76 10.66
CA SER A 148 -7.78 -19.46 9.65
C SER A 148 -8.35 -18.77 8.40
N LEU A 149 -9.48 -18.07 8.48
CA LEU A 149 -9.94 -17.19 7.38
C LEU A 149 -10.18 -15.78 7.91
#